data_AF-A0AAD6YUE4-F1
#
_entry.id   AF-A0AAD6YUE4-F1
#
_cell.length_a   1.000
_cell.length_b   1.000
_cell.length_c   1.000
_cell.angle_alpha   90.00
_cell.angle_beta   90.00
_cell.angle_gamma   90.00
#
_symmetry.space_group_name_H-M   'P 1'
#
loop_
_entity.id
_entity.type
_entity.pdbx_description
1 polymer ?
#
loop_
_entity_poly.entity_id
_entity_poly.type
_entity_poly.pdbx_seq_one_letter_code
_entity_poly.pdbx_strand_id
1 'polypeptide(L)'
;LRQAKQRLFRIIVSETTFHLWKMRNARVIGQTPPTAQESLNKWRYIINKHIEVDFILARRPKGGHQVSINPRLVDQTWSPILLDVNIMREGWINKPRVLVGTGPPDKVAPSPTLPSTRCA
;
A
#
# COMPACT_ATOMS: atom_id res chain seq x y z
N LEU A 1 8.86 -14.05 13.95
CA LEU A 1 8.14 -12.85 14.55
C LEU A 1 9.15 -11.82 15.05
N ARG A 2 10.38 -12.27 15.48
CA ARG A 2 11.41 -11.31 15.96
C ARG A 2 12.02 -10.54 14.79
N GLN A 3 12.16 -11.21 13.72
CA GLN A 3 12.74 -10.54 12.53
C GLN A 3 11.75 -9.53 11.93
N ALA A 4 10.53 -9.85 11.86
CA ALA A 4 9.51 -8.93 11.32
C ALA A 4 9.37 -7.68 12.20
N LYS A 5 9.41 -7.82 13.49
CA LYS A 5 9.30 -6.66 14.40
C LYS A 5 10.55 -5.77 14.31
N GLN A 6 11.69 -6.39 14.20
CA GLN A 6 12.93 -5.58 14.06
C GLN A 6 12.93 -4.80 12.73
N ARG A 7 12.44 -5.50 11.82
CA ARG A 7 12.39 -4.82 10.52
C ARG A 7 11.42 -3.63 10.56
N LEU A 8 10.28 -3.92 11.08
CA LEU A 8 9.32 -2.81 11.19
C LEU A 8 9.90 -1.65 12.01
N PHE A 9 10.52 -1.97 13.07
CA PHE A 9 11.13 -0.92 13.90
C PHE A 9 12.17 -0.12 13.10
N ARG A 10 12.97 -0.77 12.37
CA ARG A 10 14.02 -0.05 11.60
C ARG A 10 13.38 0.86 10.55
N ILE A 11 12.36 0.35 9.92
CA ILE A 11 11.74 1.18 8.87
C ILE A 11 11.08 2.42 9.50
N ILE A 12 10.44 2.22 10.58
CA ILE A 12 9.70 3.37 11.17
C ILE A 12 10.70 4.39 11.71
N VAL A 13 11.66 3.89 12.40
CA VAL A 13 12.60 4.85 13.01
C VAL A 13 13.39 5.58 11.92
N SER A 14 13.81 4.83 10.95
CA SER A 14 14.59 5.51 9.89
C SER A 14 13.72 6.52 9.12
N GLU A 15 12.50 6.15 8.79
CA GLU A 15 11.65 7.07 8.01
C GLU A 15 11.25 8.28 8.87
N THR A 16 10.98 8.01 10.05
CA THR A 16 10.58 9.14 10.92
C THR A 16 11.76 10.10 11.13
N THR A 17 12.92 9.53 11.36
CA THR A 17 14.10 10.42 11.53
C THR A 17 14.35 11.25 10.27
N PHE A 18 14.25 10.52 9.14
CA PHE A 18 14.51 11.26 7.88
C PHE A 18 13.43 12.33 7.68
N HIS A 19 12.22 11.99 7.94
CA HIS A 19 11.14 12.99 7.81
C HIS A 19 11.37 14.20 8.73
N LEU A 20 11.84 13.96 9.96
CA LEU A 20 12.13 15.10 10.88
C LEU A 20 13.29 15.94 10.35
N TRP A 21 14.27 15.16 9.90
CA TRP A 21 15.41 15.90 9.33
C TRP A 21 14.94 16.78 8.16
N LYS A 22 14.13 16.32 7.30
CA LYS A 22 13.65 17.13 6.15
C LYS A 22 12.86 18.35 6.65
N MET A 23 12.06 18.09 7.66
CA MET A 23 11.30 19.24 8.20
C MET A 23 12.24 20.29 8.78
N ARG A 24 13.26 19.80 9.52
CA ARG A 24 14.23 20.77 10.09
C ARG A 24 14.91 21.56 8.97
N ASN A 25 15.28 20.85 7.91
CA ASN A 25 16.01 21.55 6.83
C ASN A 25 15.09 22.56 6.11
N ALA A 26 13.83 22.16 5.93
CA ALA A 26 12.87 23.09 5.31
C ALA A 26 12.75 24.39 6.13
N ARG A 27 12.78 24.18 7.40
CA ARG A 27 12.77 25.37 8.27
C ARG A 27 14.03 26.22 8.07
N VAL A 28 15.25 25.61 7.98
CA VAL A 28 16.53 26.33 7.90
C VAL A 28 16.60 27.12 6.60
N ILE A 29 15.99 26.67 5.48
CA ILE A 29 16.16 27.38 4.18
C ILE A 29 14.97 28.30 3.96
N GLY A 30 14.15 28.48 5.04
CA GLY A 30 13.16 29.57 5.11
C GLY A 30 11.85 29.18 4.43
N GLN A 31 11.63 27.83 4.18
CA GLN A 31 10.32 27.39 3.68
C GLN A 31 9.28 27.33 4.81
N THR A 32 8.04 27.61 4.41
CA THR A 32 6.96 27.54 5.43
C THR A 32 6.80 26.09 5.93
N PRO A 33 6.94 26.01 7.25
CA PRO A 33 6.80 24.67 7.81
C PRO A 33 5.40 24.10 7.57
N PRO A 34 5.36 22.83 7.25
CA PRO A 34 4.06 22.19 7.07
C PRO A 34 3.23 22.19 8.37
N THR A 35 1.90 22.28 8.12
CA THR A 35 1.03 22.11 9.31
C THR A 35 1.14 20.67 9.86
N ALA A 36 0.76 20.58 11.07
CA ALA A 36 0.81 19.23 11.72
C ALA A 36 0.06 18.19 10.88
N GLN A 37 -1.02 18.62 10.31
CA GLN A 37 -1.79 17.65 9.50
C GLN A 37 -1.04 17.29 8.20
N GLU A 38 -0.53 18.27 7.61
CA GLU A 38 0.24 18.00 6.37
C GLU A 38 1.45 17.10 6.65
N SER A 39 2.03 17.33 7.79
CA SER A 39 3.19 16.48 8.15
C SER A 39 2.75 15.04 8.39
N LEU A 40 1.63 14.96 8.99
CA LEU A 40 1.13 13.59 9.26
C LEU A 40 0.73 12.91 7.94
N ASN A 41 0.08 13.63 7.08
CA ASN A 41 -0.29 13.02 5.78
C ASN A 41 0.95 12.61 4.98
N LYS A 42 1.89 13.41 5.03
CA LYS A 42 3.13 13.05 4.31
C LYS A 42 3.79 11.79 4.92
N TRP A 43 3.78 11.82 6.21
CA TRP A 43 4.38 10.62 6.84
C TRP A 43 3.57 9.38 6.47
N ARG A 44 2.27 9.47 6.47
CA ARG A 44 1.45 8.31 6.08
C ARG A 44 1.74 7.89 4.64
N TYR A 45 1.84 8.92 3.85
CA TYR A 45 2.17 8.63 2.45
C TYR A 45 3.48 7.85 2.34
N ILE A 46 4.48 8.20 3.05
CA ILE A 46 5.79 7.52 2.99
C ILE A 46 5.65 6.07 3.45
N ILE A 47 4.92 5.89 4.53
CA ILE A 47 4.79 4.51 5.04
C ILE A 47 3.98 3.67 4.05
N ASN A 48 2.97 4.28 3.52
CA ASN A 48 2.17 3.53 2.53
C ASN A 48 3.02 3.14 1.31
N LYS A 49 3.85 3.98 0.88
CA LYS A 49 4.76 3.65 -0.24
C LYS A 49 5.66 2.46 0.09
N HIS A 50 6.13 2.44 1.28
CA HIS A 50 6.98 1.29 1.66
C HIS A 50 6.17 -0.01 1.65
N ILE A 51 5.02 0.16 2.16
CA ILE A 51 4.19 -1.07 2.16
C ILE A 51 3.98 -1.54 0.72
N GLU A 52 3.77 -0.64 -0.14
CA GLU A 52 3.54 -0.99 -1.55
C GLU A 52 4.79 -1.67 -2.16
N VAL A 53 5.85 -1.06 -1.96
CA VAL A 53 7.10 -1.63 -2.52
C VAL A 53 7.34 -3.04 -1.95
N ASP A 54 7.15 -3.17 -0.65
CA ASP A 54 7.39 -4.49 -0.02
C ASP A 54 6.43 -5.55 -0.57
N PHE A 55 5.44 -5.00 -0.93
CA PHE A 55 4.47 -5.96 -1.47
C PHE A 55 4.85 -6.38 -2.89
N ILE A 56 5.15 -5.46 -3.67
CA ILE A 56 5.59 -5.76 -5.05
C ILE A 56 6.79 -6.73 -5.03
N LEU A 57 7.51 -6.50 -4.04
CA LEU A 57 8.73 -7.35 -4.02
C LEU A 57 8.39 -8.74 -3.50
N ALA A 58 7.34 -8.77 -2.78
CA ALA A 58 6.99 -10.08 -2.19
C ALA A 58 6.13 -10.90 -3.17
N ARG A 59 5.60 -10.18 -4.26
CA ARG A 59 4.73 -10.90 -5.22
C ARG A 59 5.58 -11.76 -6.16
N ARG A 60 5.05 -13.01 -6.34
CA ARG A 60 5.75 -13.91 -7.28
C ARG A 60 5.35 -13.58 -8.73
N PRO A 61 6.35 -13.26 -9.61
CA PRO A 61 5.97 -12.93 -10.99
C PRO A 61 5.49 -14.18 -11.75
N LYS A 62 4.43 -14.00 -12.65
CA LYS A 62 3.79 -15.03 -13.49
C LYS A 62 4.80 -15.68 -14.44
N GLY A 63 5.94 -16.20 -13.91
CA GLY A 63 6.92 -16.88 -14.80
C GLY A 63 8.12 -17.38 -13.99
N GLY A 64 7.88 -17.59 -12.65
CA GLY A 64 8.65 -18.54 -11.81
C GLY A 64 9.99 -17.94 -11.35
N HIS A 65 10.17 -16.56 -11.31
CA HIS A 65 11.44 -16.20 -10.62
C HIS A 65 11.18 -15.98 -9.12
N GLN A 66 12.29 -16.29 -8.31
CA GLN A 66 12.39 -16.23 -6.85
C GLN A 66 11.94 -14.85 -6.32
N VAL A 67 10.91 -14.91 -5.51
CA VAL A 67 10.49 -13.69 -4.76
C VAL A 67 11.70 -13.16 -3.96
N SER A 68 11.92 -11.82 -4.16
CA SER A 68 13.05 -11.15 -3.47
C SER A 68 12.81 -11.05 -1.96
N ILE A 69 11.51 -11.07 -1.53
CA ILE A 69 11.21 -11.06 -0.08
C ILE A 69 10.09 -12.07 0.21
N ASN A 70 10.33 -12.77 1.29
CA ASN A 70 9.33 -13.76 1.72
C ASN A 70 7.99 -13.09 2.08
N PRO A 71 6.96 -13.39 1.42
CA PRO A 71 5.63 -12.79 1.61
C PRO A 71 5.13 -12.94 3.05
N ARG A 72 5.41 -14.06 3.65
CA ARG A 72 4.99 -14.25 5.05
C ARG A 72 5.69 -13.25 5.98
N LEU A 73 6.90 -13.03 5.66
CA LEU A 73 7.62 -12.05 6.49
C LEU A 73 7.05 -10.64 6.32
N VAL A 74 6.72 -10.26 5.12
CA VAL A 74 6.14 -8.92 4.85
C VAL A 74 4.77 -8.81 5.55
N ASP A 75 4.04 -9.86 5.49
CA ASP A 75 2.74 -9.85 6.20
C ASP A 75 2.91 -9.67 7.70
N GLN A 76 3.82 -10.38 8.23
CA GLN A 76 4.03 -10.27 9.70
C GLN A 76 4.56 -8.88 10.07
N THR A 77 5.35 -8.33 9.17
CA THR A 77 5.96 -7.02 9.48
C THR A 77 4.89 -5.93 9.51
N TRP A 78 3.94 -6.00 8.62
CA TRP A 78 3.06 -4.81 8.51
C TRP A 78 1.72 -5.08 9.18
N SER A 79 1.43 -6.28 9.64
CA SER A 79 0.12 -6.66 10.22
C SER A 79 -0.19 -5.87 11.49
N PRO A 80 0.75 -5.53 12.28
CA PRO A 80 0.42 -4.85 13.56
C PRO A 80 0.05 -3.38 13.33
N ILE A 81 0.37 -2.81 12.23
CA ILE A 81 0.18 -1.34 12.12
C ILE A 81 -0.87 -1.06 11.05
N LEU A 82 -1.39 -2.10 10.39
CA LEU A 82 -2.40 -1.86 9.33
C LEU A 82 -3.80 -1.84 9.98
N LEU A 83 -4.51 -0.75 9.94
CA LEU A 83 -5.81 -0.48 10.58
C LEU A 83 -6.94 -1.23 9.85
N ASP A 84 -6.59 -1.78 8.55
CA ASP A 84 -7.66 -2.56 7.88
C ASP A 84 -7.16 -3.99 7.60
N VAL A 85 -7.22 -4.81 8.57
CA VAL A 85 -6.75 -6.21 8.62
C VAL A 85 -7.52 -7.04 7.58
N ASN A 86 -8.76 -6.51 7.11
CA ASN A 86 -9.59 -7.25 6.14
C ASN A 86 -9.05 -7.12 4.71
N ILE A 87 -8.18 -6.16 4.43
CA ILE A 87 -7.54 -5.98 3.10
C ILE A 87 -6.32 -6.90 2.99
N MET A 88 -5.80 -7.45 4.12
CA MET A 88 -4.58 -8.32 4.16
C MET A 88 -4.98 -9.78 4.05
N ARG A 89 -6.25 -10.26 4.56
CA ARG A 89 -6.63 -11.68 4.72
C ARG A 89 -7.19 -12.26 3.43
N GLU A 90 -7.40 -11.40 2.34
CA GLU A 90 -7.94 -12.07 1.13
C GLU A 90 -6.91 -12.03 -0.01
N GLY A 91 -5.57 -12.19 0.28
CA GLY A 91 -4.75 -12.44 -0.93
C GLY A 91 -4.43 -11.14 -1.68
N TRP A 92 -3.91 -10.09 -1.01
CA TRP A 92 -3.59 -8.76 -1.59
C TRP A 92 -2.28 -8.83 -2.37
N ILE A 93 -1.48 -9.85 -2.17
CA ILE A 93 -0.23 -10.05 -2.95
C ILE A 93 -0.59 -10.46 -4.38
N ASN A 94 -1.79 -10.95 -4.59
CA ASN A 94 -2.16 -11.43 -5.93
C ASN A 94 -3.27 -10.56 -6.54
N LYS A 95 -3.66 -9.45 -5.80
CA LYS A 95 -4.72 -8.59 -6.38
C LYS A 95 -4.12 -7.25 -6.82
N PRO A 96 -4.30 -6.80 -8.07
CA PRO A 96 -3.88 -5.47 -8.55
C PRO A 96 -4.51 -4.34 -7.73
N ARG A 97 -3.83 -3.76 -6.64
CA ARG A 97 -4.67 -2.76 -5.94
C ARG A 97 -4.27 -1.34 -6.37
N VAL A 98 -5.34 -0.65 -6.97
CA VAL A 98 -5.93 0.69 -7.14
C VAL A 98 -5.88 1.47 -5.82
N LEU A 99 -4.99 2.56 -5.70
CA LEU A 99 -4.72 3.81 -4.99
C LEU A 99 -6.02 4.57 -4.70
N VAL A 100 -6.62 4.37 -3.58
CA VAL A 100 -7.64 5.23 -2.96
C VAL A 100 -8.20 6.21 -4.00
N GLY A 101 -9.26 5.72 -4.83
CA GLY A 101 -10.39 6.47 -5.44
C GLY A 101 -10.52 6.13 -6.93
N THR A 102 -10.47 5.05 -7.46
CA THR A 102 -11.11 4.73 -8.75
C THR A 102 -11.22 3.21 -8.90
N GLY A 103 -12.25 2.69 -8.34
CA GLY A 103 -12.76 1.34 -8.60
C GLY A 103 -12.67 0.95 -10.09
N PRO A 104 -12.16 -0.23 -10.51
CA PRO A 104 -12.27 -0.80 -11.85
C PRO A 104 -13.71 -0.74 -12.38
N PRO A 105 -13.96 -0.03 -13.58
CA PRO A 105 -15.34 -0.07 -14.10
C PRO A 105 -15.96 -1.46 -13.94
N ASP A 106 -16.62 -1.76 -12.82
CA ASP A 106 -17.63 -2.83 -12.76
C ASP A 106 -17.79 -3.53 -14.12
N LYS A 107 -17.16 -4.60 -14.44
CA LYS A 107 -17.70 -5.61 -15.39
C LYS A 107 -19.22 -5.72 -15.26
N VAL A 108 -20.04 -4.74 -15.65
CA VAL A 108 -21.48 -4.92 -15.92
C VAL A 108 -21.71 -6.25 -16.65
N ALA A 109 -21.83 -7.35 -15.94
CA ALA A 109 -22.58 -8.54 -16.38
C ALA A 109 -23.51 -8.21 -17.56
N PRO A 110 -23.37 -8.82 -18.81
CA PRO A 110 -24.36 -8.58 -19.87
C PRO A 110 -25.79 -8.84 -19.38
N SER A 111 -26.53 -7.78 -19.06
CA SER A 111 -28.00 -7.72 -18.95
C SER A 111 -28.66 -8.84 -19.77
N PRO A 112 -29.56 -9.72 -19.17
CA PRO A 112 -30.38 -10.76 -19.81
C PRO A 112 -31.25 -10.18 -20.93
N THR A 113 -30.78 -10.29 -22.28
CA THR A 113 -31.54 -10.20 -23.54
C THR A 113 -33.04 -10.39 -23.30
N LEU A 114 -33.82 -9.28 -23.30
CA LEU A 114 -35.28 -9.29 -23.53
C LEU A 114 -35.62 -9.86 -24.92
N PRO A 115 -36.52 -10.87 -25.02
CA PRO A 115 -36.93 -11.46 -26.31
C PRO A 115 -37.61 -10.42 -27.23
N SER A 116 -36.83 -9.97 -28.28
CA SER A 116 -37.27 -9.27 -29.51
C SER A 116 -38.41 -10.03 -30.21
N THR A 117 -39.67 -9.75 -29.80
CA THR A 117 -40.90 -9.78 -30.63
C THR A 117 -40.64 -9.17 -32.02
N ARG A 118 -40.33 -10.10 -32.95
CA ARG A 118 -40.59 -9.72 -34.36
C ARG A 118 -41.67 -10.62 -34.95
N CYS A 119 -42.93 -10.08 -35.11
CA CYS A 119 -43.92 -9.92 -36.20
C CYS A 119 -43.50 -10.72 -37.44
N ALA A 120 -44.18 -11.85 -37.70
CA ALA A 120 -44.75 -12.18 -39.03
C ALA A 120 -46.19 -12.70 -38.85
#